data_AF-K5CA52-F1
#
_entry.id   AF-K5CA52-F1
#
_cell.length_a   1.000
_cell.length_b   1.000
_cell.length_c   1.000
_cell.angle_alpha   90.00
_cell.angle_beta   90.00
_cell.angle_gamma   90.00
#
_symmetry.space_group_name_H-M   'P 1'
#
loop_
_entity.id
_entity.type
_entity.pdbx_description
1 polymer ?
#
loop_
_entity_poly.entity_id
_entity_poly.type
_entity_poly.pdbx_seq_one_letter_code
_entity_poly.pdbx_strand_id
1 'polypeptide(L)'
;MADACYPVFINPENEEIVRAAAKQVNTILGEYREKWGHLNLEPEKIIVMVAYQFSLEKLQLLQRNDTAPYTEKVKELTELLEDYFKKE
;
A
#
# COMPACT_ATOMS: atom_id res chain seq x y z
N MET A 1 9.22 -15.69 3.62
CA MET A 1 10.62 -16.12 3.44
C MET A 1 10.62 -17.61 3.18
N ALA A 2 11.34 -18.10 2.17
CA ALA A 2 11.18 -19.49 1.72
C ALA A 2 11.58 -20.57 2.76
N ASP A 3 12.31 -20.23 3.85
CA ASP A 3 12.67 -21.20 4.90
C ASP A 3 12.61 -20.67 6.35
N ALA A 4 12.10 -19.46 6.59
CA ALA A 4 12.01 -18.89 7.94
C ALA A 4 10.55 -18.64 8.35
N CYS A 5 10.11 -19.35 9.40
CA CYS A 5 8.78 -19.21 9.98
C CYS A 5 8.85 -18.26 11.19
N TYR A 6 8.34 -17.04 11.04
CA TYR A 6 8.27 -16.09 12.15
C TYR A 6 6.87 -16.16 12.77
N PRO A 7 6.75 -16.47 14.07
CA PRO A 7 5.46 -16.44 14.74
C PRO A 7 5.00 -14.98 14.84
N VAL A 8 3.82 -14.71 14.30
CA VAL A 8 3.13 -13.42 14.42
C VAL A 8 1.83 -13.68 15.16
N PHE A 9 1.52 -12.87 16.17
CA PHE A 9 0.22 -12.92 16.82
C PHE A 9 -0.80 -12.24 15.91
N ILE A 10 -1.81 -12.99 15.47
CA ILE A 10 -2.79 -12.55 14.47
C ILE A 10 -4.18 -12.57 15.10
N ASN A 11 -4.94 -11.49 14.91
CA ASN A 11 -6.37 -11.48 15.21
C ASN A 11 -7.11 -12.28 14.13
N PRO A 12 -8.02 -13.22 14.47
CA PRO A 12 -8.71 -14.05 13.49
C PRO A 12 -9.45 -13.25 12.40
N GLU A 13 -9.99 -12.09 12.76
CA GLU A 13 -10.69 -11.17 11.83
C GLU A 13 -9.77 -10.62 10.73
N ASN A 14 -8.48 -10.49 11.01
CA ASN A 14 -7.49 -9.95 10.09
C ASN A 14 -6.66 -11.04 9.40
N GLU A 15 -6.95 -12.32 9.64
CA GLU A 15 -6.13 -13.44 9.17
C GLU A 15 -5.98 -13.42 7.64
N GLU A 16 -7.07 -13.21 6.91
CA GLU A 16 -7.05 -13.20 5.45
C GLU A 16 -6.15 -12.08 4.90
N ILE A 17 -6.22 -10.90 5.52
CA ILE A 17 -5.42 -9.73 5.14
C ILE A 17 -3.94 -9.98 5.47
N VAL A 18 -3.65 -10.55 6.65
CA VAL A 18 -2.27 -10.89 7.05
C VAL A 18 -1.69 -11.96 6.12
N ARG A 19 -2.48 -12.97 5.75
CA ARG A 19 -2.09 -13.99 4.78
C ARG A 19 -1.81 -13.39 3.41
N ALA A 20 -2.67 -12.50 2.94
CA ALA A 20 -2.48 -11.79 1.67
C ALA A 20 -1.19 -10.95 1.69
N ALA A 21 -0.91 -10.22 2.78
CA ALA A 21 0.32 -9.45 2.96
C ALA A 21 1.57 -10.35 2.93
N ALA A 22 1.54 -11.49 3.62
CA ALA A 22 2.63 -12.46 3.60
C ALA A 22 2.88 -13.03 2.19
N LYS A 23 1.80 -13.32 1.45
CA LYS A 23 1.90 -13.76 0.05
C LYS A 23 2.53 -12.69 -0.83
N GLN A 24 2.12 -11.43 -0.69
CA GLN A 24 2.67 -10.31 -1.44
C GLN A 24 4.17 -10.15 -1.21
N VAL A 25 4.62 -10.18 0.04
CA VAL A 25 6.05 -10.13 0.39
C VAL A 25 6.82 -11.28 -0.24
N ASN A 26 6.27 -12.50 -0.23
CA ASN A 26 6.92 -13.67 -0.84
C ASN A 26 7.05 -13.53 -2.36
N THR A 27 6.00 -13.04 -3.04
CA THR A 27 6.05 -12.80 -4.50
C THR A 27 7.13 -11.80 -4.85
N ILE A 28 7.15 -10.63 -4.19
CA ILE A 28 8.12 -9.56 -4.49
C ILE A 28 9.55 -10.02 -4.17
N LEU A 29 9.75 -10.76 -3.06
CA LEU A 29 11.05 -11.36 -2.76
C LEU A 29 11.51 -12.35 -3.85
N GLY A 30 10.58 -13.13 -4.42
CA GLY A 30 10.86 -14.02 -5.55
C GLY A 30 11.34 -13.25 -6.78
N GLU A 31 10.61 -12.20 -7.17
CA GLU A 31 10.97 -11.34 -8.30
C GLU A 31 12.35 -10.70 -8.13
N TYR A 32 12.66 -10.20 -6.92
CA TYR A 32 13.98 -9.62 -6.66
C TYR A 32 15.10 -10.66 -6.68
N ARG A 33 14.84 -11.89 -6.20
CA ARG A 33 15.81 -12.98 -6.28
C ARG A 33 16.08 -13.39 -7.72
N GLU A 34 15.08 -13.41 -8.59
CA GLU A 34 15.26 -13.68 -10.01
C GLU A 34 16.02 -12.54 -10.69
N LYS A 35 15.59 -11.29 -10.46
CA LYS A 35 16.16 -10.10 -11.10
C LYS A 35 17.62 -9.86 -10.71
N TRP A 36 17.96 -10.03 -9.43
CA TRP A 36 19.28 -9.71 -8.89
C TRP A 36 20.08 -10.94 -8.47
N GLY A 37 19.58 -12.15 -8.71
CA GLY A 37 20.24 -13.40 -8.34
C GLY A 37 21.62 -13.57 -8.97
N HIS A 38 21.85 -12.97 -10.14
CA HIS A 38 23.14 -12.97 -10.82
C HIS A 38 24.23 -12.13 -10.12
N LEU A 39 23.85 -11.20 -9.22
CA LEU A 39 24.78 -10.36 -8.47
C LEU A 39 25.30 -11.01 -7.17
N ASN A 40 24.84 -12.23 -6.83
CA ASN A 40 25.18 -12.89 -5.56
C ASN A 40 25.00 -11.99 -4.33
N LEU A 41 23.92 -11.18 -4.31
CA LEU A 41 23.62 -10.30 -3.19
C LEU A 41 23.29 -11.10 -1.93
N GLU A 42 23.71 -10.57 -0.79
CA GLU A 42 23.29 -11.07 0.51
C GLU A 42 21.75 -10.96 0.65
N PRO A 43 21.08 -11.97 1.23
CA PRO A 43 19.62 -11.96 1.41
C PRO A 43 19.11 -10.71 2.14
N GLU A 44 19.91 -10.17 3.07
CA GLU A 44 19.62 -8.95 3.83
C GLU A 44 19.46 -7.72 2.92
N LYS A 45 20.32 -7.58 1.91
CA LYS A 45 20.25 -6.46 0.95
C LYS A 45 18.99 -6.55 0.10
N ILE A 46 18.61 -7.77 -0.29
CA ILE A 46 17.37 -8.02 -1.03
C ILE A 46 16.15 -7.63 -0.18
N ILE A 47 16.15 -7.97 1.11
CA ILE A 47 15.08 -7.59 2.04
C ILE A 47 14.99 -6.06 2.19
N VAL A 48 16.12 -5.36 2.30
CA VAL A 48 16.16 -3.88 2.37
C VAL A 48 15.59 -3.25 1.10
N MET A 49 15.94 -3.77 -0.08
CA MET A 49 15.38 -3.28 -1.35
C MET A 49 13.87 -3.48 -1.42
N VAL A 50 13.38 -4.65 -1.00
CA VAL A 50 11.95 -4.93 -0.93
C VAL A 50 11.23 -4.02 0.06
N ALA A 51 11.80 -3.81 1.26
CA ALA A 51 11.25 -2.88 2.25
C ALA A 51 11.18 -1.44 1.74
N TYR A 52 12.21 -0.99 1.01
CA TYR A 52 12.22 0.32 0.36
C TYR A 52 11.10 0.44 -0.68
N GLN A 53 10.94 -0.54 -1.57
CA GLN A 53 9.85 -0.53 -2.55
C GLN A 53 8.47 -0.48 -1.87
N PHE A 54 8.25 -1.31 -0.84
CA PHE A 54 7.00 -1.28 -0.08
C PHE A 54 6.72 0.09 0.55
N SER A 55 7.75 0.75 1.08
CA SER A 55 7.59 2.09 1.66
C SER A 55 7.22 3.14 0.61
N LEU A 56 7.81 3.06 -0.58
CA LEU A 56 7.55 3.97 -1.69
C LEU A 56 6.14 3.78 -2.25
N GLU A 57 5.71 2.54 -2.49
CA GLU A 57 4.34 2.23 -2.93
C GLU A 57 3.30 2.69 -1.91
N LYS A 58 3.56 2.49 -0.61
CA LYS A 58 2.69 2.98 0.46
C LYS A 58 2.53 4.50 0.41
N LEU A 59 3.61 5.25 0.23
CA LEU A 59 3.55 6.71 0.11
C LEU A 59 2.75 7.16 -1.11
N GLN A 60 2.94 6.50 -2.26
CA GLN A 60 2.17 6.79 -3.48
C GLN A 60 0.67 6.48 -3.30
N LEU A 61 0.32 5.39 -2.62
CA LEU A 61 -1.06 5.04 -2.32
C LEU A 61 -1.71 6.05 -1.37
N LEU A 62 -1.00 6.50 -0.34
CA LEU A 62 -1.47 7.56 0.56
C LEU A 62 -1.73 8.86 -0.20
N GLN A 63 -0.89 9.19 -1.19
CA GLN A 63 -1.06 10.38 -2.01
C GLN A 63 -2.26 10.27 -2.99
N ARG A 64 -2.59 9.07 -3.48
CA ARG A 64 -3.76 8.82 -4.34
C ARG A 64 -5.09 8.87 -3.61
N ASN A 65 -5.09 8.59 -2.31
CA ASN A 65 -6.27 8.70 -1.45
C ASN A 65 -6.53 10.14 -0.98
N ASP A 66 -5.93 11.14 -1.63
CA ASP A 66 -6.30 12.52 -1.39
C ASP A 66 -7.75 12.74 -1.85
N THR A 67 -8.69 12.72 -0.89
CA THR A 67 -10.11 12.99 -1.13
C THR A 67 -10.43 14.48 -1.12
N ALA A 68 -9.44 15.36 -0.86
CA ALA A 68 -9.60 16.80 -0.93
C ALA A 68 -10.33 17.29 -2.20
N PRO A 69 -9.97 16.85 -3.43
CA PRO A 69 -10.66 17.29 -4.64
C PRO A 69 -12.15 16.93 -4.68
N TYR A 70 -12.52 15.77 -4.11
CA TYR A 70 -13.93 15.39 -4.02
C TYR A 70 -14.66 16.26 -2.98
N THR A 71 -14.03 16.53 -1.84
CA THR A 71 -14.63 17.39 -0.81
C THR A 71 -14.79 18.84 -1.27
N GLU A 72 -13.85 19.37 -2.05
CA GLU A 72 -13.94 20.69 -2.66
C GLU A 72 -15.10 20.76 -3.65
N LYS A 73 -15.23 19.77 -4.55
CA LYS A 73 -16.32 19.73 -5.52
C LYS A 73 -17.70 19.61 -4.86
N VAL A 74 -17.82 18.85 -3.78
CA VAL A 74 -19.07 18.76 -3.01
C VAL A 74 -19.41 20.11 -2.36
N LYS A 75 -18.42 20.82 -1.80
CA LYS A 75 -18.64 22.17 -1.24
C LYS A 75 -19.10 23.17 -2.30
N GLU A 76 -18.40 23.24 -3.43
CA GLU A 76 -18.79 24.12 -4.56
C GLU A 76 -20.24 23.87 -5.01
N LEU A 77 -20.62 22.60 -5.17
CA LEU A 77 -21.99 22.24 -5.54
C LEU A 77 -23.01 22.63 -4.47
N THR A 78 -22.65 22.49 -3.18
CA THR A 78 -23.52 22.88 -2.06
C THR A 78 -23.72 24.40 -2.03
N GLU A 79 -22.66 25.17 -2.22
CA GLU A 79 -22.72 26.63 -2.29
C GLU A 79 -23.57 27.12 -3.48
N LEU A 80 -23.42 26.49 -4.66
CA LEU A 80 -24.26 26.80 -5.83
C LEU A 80 -25.75 26.54 -5.58
N LEU A 81 -26.08 25.44 -4.90
CA LEU A 81 -27.46 25.10 -4.52
C LEU A 81 -28.01 26.12 -3.51
N GLU A 82 -27.24 26.47 -2.48
CA GLU A 82 -27.65 27.48 -1.51
C GLU A 82 -27.88 28.85 -2.16
N ASP A 83 -27.02 29.26 -3.08
CA ASP A 83 -27.16 30.51 -3.82
C ASP A 83 -28.37 30.52 -4.73
N TYR A 84 -28.75 29.37 -5.30
CA TYR A 84 -29.97 29.22 -6.09
C TYR A 84 -31.20 29.39 -5.20
N PHE A 85 -31.26 28.68 -4.06
CA PHE A 85 -32.38 28.76 -3.12
C PHE A 85 -32.54 30.12 -2.44
N LYS A 86 -31.47 30.92 -2.30
CA LYS A 86 -31.54 32.29 -1.74
C LYS A 86 -32.02 33.34 -2.76
N LYS A 87 -32.04 33.00 -4.05
CA LYS A 87 -32.46 33.90 -5.15
C LYS A 87 -33.92 33.69 -5.56
N GLU A 88 -34.55 32.61 -5.12
CA GLU A 88 -36.03 32.46 -5.07
C GLU A 88 -36.60 33.16 -3.82
#